data_AF-A0A1X1TK14-F1
#
_entry.id   AF-A0A1X1TK14-F1
#
_cell.length_a   1.000
_cell.length_b   1.000
_cell.length_c   1.000
_cell.angle_alpha   90.00
_cell.angle_beta   90.00
_cell.angle_gamma   90.00
#
_symmetry.space_group_name_H-M   'P 1'
#
loop_
_entity.id
_entity.type
_entity.pdbx_description
1 polymer ?
#
loop_
_entity_poly.entity_id
_entity_poly.type
_entity_poly.pdbx_seq_one_letter_code
_entity_poly.pdbx_strand_id
1 'polypeptide(L)'
;MQVDHAATVTLVRAPRGWHRVTATLDRVSAFAIVELQKLQHDRTELVTRMVQPALWLLIFGTTFSKLHVIHTGSVSYLAFLAPGIIAQSALFISIFYGIQIIWDRDAGILAKLMVTPAPASALITGKAFAAGVRSVAQVVGVMALAYVMRVGLTINPLRILGAMAIVMLGAAFFACLSMTLAGLVRSRDRLMGIGQAITMPLFFASNALYPVDVMPSWLRALNTVNPLSYEVNALRALLIGTPFNPLDIVVLVAAALIGIATASTLLRRLVS
;
A
#
# COMPACT_ATOMS: atom_id res chain seq x y z
N MET A 1 53.21 34.66 20.22
CA MET A 1 52.75 34.51 18.83
C MET A 1 52.56 33.02 18.56
N GLN A 2 51.34 32.52 18.66
CA GLN A 2 50.96 31.26 18.01
C GLN A 2 49.44 31.28 17.82
N VAL A 3 49.05 31.13 16.56
CA VAL A 3 47.78 31.53 15.98
C VAL A 3 46.71 30.48 16.26
N ASP A 4 45.54 30.93 16.69
CA ASP A 4 44.30 30.15 16.76
C ASP A 4 44.03 29.44 15.42
N HIS A 5 44.10 28.11 15.40
CA HIS A 5 43.53 27.32 14.33
C HIS A 5 42.00 27.28 14.50
N ALA A 6 41.33 28.35 14.06
CA ALA A 6 39.90 28.32 13.81
C ALA A 6 39.62 27.28 12.72
N ALA A 7 39.20 26.08 13.13
CA ALA A 7 38.68 25.08 12.22
C ALA A 7 37.44 25.66 11.54
N THR A 8 37.59 26.05 10.28
CA THR A 8 36.50 26.56 9.45
C THR A 8 35.50 25.43 9.24
N VAL A 9 34.50 25.33 10.12
CA VAL A 9 33.37 24.43 9.94
C VAL A 9 32.66 24.88 8.66
N THR A 10 32.94 24.20 7.55
CA THR A 10 32.16 24.31 6.32
C THR A 10 30.77 23.78 6.61
N LEU A 11 29.89 24.66 7.10
CA LEU A 11 28.46 24.41 7.26
C LEU A 11 27.91 24.07 5.88
N VAL A 12 27.67 22.78 5.63
CA VAL A 12 26.96 22.31 4.44
C VAL A 12 25.59 22.99 4.45
N ARG A 13 25.45 24.05 3.64
CA ARG A 13 24.20 24.81 3.54
C ARG A 13 23.11 23.86 3.08
N ALA A 14 22.02 23.79 3.85
CA ALA A 14 20.85 23.03 3.44
C ALA A 14 20.40 23.50 2.04
N PRO A 15 20.26 22.60 1.04
CA PRO A 15 19.85 22.98 -0.30
C PRO A 15 18.49 23.70 -0.21
N ARG A 16 18.38 24.87 -0.86
CA ARG A 16 17.15 25.68 -0.92
C ARG A 16 16.56 25.59 -2.33
N GLY A 17 15.23 25.65 -2.42
CA GLY A 17 14.50 25.65 -3.70
C GLY A 17 14.47 24.28 -4.39
N TRP A 18 14.58 24.28 -5.72
CA TRP A 18 14.49 23.08 -6.57
C TRP A 18 15.54 22.02 -6.24
N HIS A 19 16.74 22.42 -5.81
CA HIS A 19 17.78 21.49 -5.35
C HIS A 19 17.40 20.71 -4.08
N ARG A 20 16.47 21.23 -3.27
CA ARG A 20 15.94 20.52 -2.10
C ARG A 20 14.95 19.44 -2.53
N VAL A 21 14.16 19.74 -3.57
CA VAL A 21 13.19 18.80 -4.15
C VAL A 21 13.94 17.68 -4.87
N THR A 22 14.93 17.99 -5.72
CA THR A 22 15.75 16.97 -6.39
C THR A 22 16.54 16.15 -5.39
N ALA A 23 17.17 16.76 -4.38
CA ALA A 23 17.85 16.00 -3.33
C ALA A 23 16.90 15.14 -2.49
N THR A 24 15.64 15.54 -2.32
CA THR A 24 14.64 14.71 -1.63
C THR A 24 14.20 13.56 -2.52
N LEU A 25 14.00 13.80 -3.82
CA LEU A 25 13.70 12.77 -4.82
C LEU A 25 14.82 11.75 -4.95
N ASP A 26 16.10 12.19 -4.98
CA ASP A 26 17.27 11.31 -5.02
C ASP A 26 17.37 10.44 -3.77
N ARG A 27 16.97 10.96 -2.61
CA ARG A 27 16.94 10.20 -1.36
C ARG A 27 15.77 9.22 -1.33
N VAL A 28 14.59 9.65 -1.79
CA VAL A 28 13.42 8.77 -1.93
C VAL A 28 13.72 7.63 -2.89
N SER A 29 14.35 7.90 -4.03
CA SER A 29 14.72 6.89 -5.02
C SER A 29 15.80 5.96 -4.50
N ALA A 30 16.80 6.47 -3.77
CA ALA A 30 17.80 5.62 -3.12
C ALA A 30 17.17 4.66 -2.10
N PHE A 31 16.26 5.14 -1.23
CA PHE A 31 15.54 4.27 -0.29
C PHE A 31 14.62 3.28 -1.00
N ALA A 32 13.95 3.72 -2.07
CA ALA A 32 13.12 2.85 -2.91
C ALA A 32 13.94 1.71 -3.54
N ILE A 33 15.13 2.01 -4.07
CA ILE A 33 16.06 1.03 -4.64
C ILE A 33 16.55 0.05 -3.57
N VAL A 34 16.90 0.54 -2.38
CA VAL A 34 17.34 -0.33 -1.28
C VAL A 34 16.24 -1.31 -0.87
N GLU A 35 14.99 -0.85 -0.77
CA GLU A 35 13.87 -1.75 -0.44
C GLU A 35 13.51 -2.70 -1.59
N LEU A 36 13.67 -2.28 -2.85
CA LEU A 36 13.58 -3.16 -4.02
C LEU A 36 14.63 -4.28 -4.00
N GLN A 37 15.86 -3.98 -3.60
CA GLN A 37 16.93 -4.98 -3.51
C GLN A 37 16.68 -6.01 -2.40
N LYS A 38 16.14 -5.57 -1.26
CA LYS A 38 15.71 -6.50 -0.19
C LYS A 38 14.64 -7.45 -0.70
N LEU A 39 13.72 -6.94 -1.51
CA LEU A 39 12.66 -7.73 -2.12
C LEU A 39 13.12 -8.80 -3.09
N GLN A 40 14.18 -8.55 -3.85
CA GLN A 40 14.71 -9.54 -4.79
C GLN A 40 15.29 -10.77 -4.09
N HIS A 41 15.73 -10.63 -2.84
CA HIS A 41 16.27 -11.73 -2.05
C HIS A 41 15.17 -12.55 -1.35
N ASP A 42 14.00 -11.96 -1.06
CA ASP A 42 12.87 -12.61 -0.39
C ASP A 42 11.81 -13.17 -1.37
N ARG A 43 12.26 -13.96 -2.37
CA ARG A 43 11.35 -14.56 -3.36
C ARG A 43 10.36 -15.53 -2.71
N THR A 44 10.78 -16.25 -1.68
CA THR A 44 9.93 -17.21 -0.95
C THR A 44 8.78 -16.49 -0.25
N GLU A 45 9.03 -15.32 0.35
CA GLU A 45 7.99 -14.54 1.04
C GLU A 45 6.86 -14.13 0.07
N LEU A 46 7.21 -13.71 -1.15
CA LEU A 46 6.22 -13.33 -2.17
C LEU A 46 5.32 -14.51 -2.55
N VAL A 47 5.88 -15.71 -2.71
CA VAL A 47 5.13 -16.93 -3.04
C VAL A 47 4.26 -17.36 -1.86
N THR A 48 4.78 -17.35 -0.63
CA THR A 48 4.00 -17.73 0.55
C THR A 48 2.84 -16.76 0.77
N ARG A 49 3.02 -15.46 0.51
CA ARG A 49 1.94 -14.46 0.60
C ARG A 49 0.87 -14.62 -0.48
N MET A 50 1.14 -15.30 -1.59
CA MET A 50 0.14 -15.61 -2.62
C MET A 50 -0.86 -16.67 -2.20
N VAL A 51 -0.50 -17.51 -1.22
CA VAL A 51 -1.37 -18.61 -0.79
C VAL A 51 -2.72 -18.09 -0.33
N GLN A 52 -2.75 -17.02 0.47
CA GLN A 52 -3.98 -16.45 0.98
C GLN A 52 -4.92 -15.90 -0.12
N PRO A 53 -4.49 -14.97 -1.01
CA PRO A 53 -5.33 -14.51 -2.10
C PRO A 53 -5.68 -15.61 -3.11
N ALA A 54 -4.80 -16.58 -3.34
CA ALA A 54 -5.11 -17.75 -4.16
C ALA A 54 -6.23 -18.59 -3.54
N LEU A 55 -6.19 -18.86 -2.24
CA LEU A 55 -7.26 -19.56 -1.53
C LEU A 55 -8.57 -18.79 -1.61
N TRP A 56 -8.55 -17.46 -1.47
CA TRP A 56 -9.75 -16.64 -1.63
C TRP A 56 -10.33 -16.77 -3.05
N LEU A 57 -9.51 -16.62 -4.08
CA LEU A 57 -9.96 -16.71 -5.47
C LEU A 57 -10.43 -18.13 -5.84
N LEU A 58 -9.71 -19.16 -5.39
CA LEU A 58 -10.05 -20.55 -5.68
C LEU A 58 -11.28 -21.01 -4.91
N ILE A 59 -11.35 -20.76 -3.61
CA ILE A 59 -12.46 -21.24 -2.77
C ILE A 59 -13.68 -20.35 -2.97
N PHE A 60 -13.59 -19.06 -2.67
CA PHE A 60 -14.75 -18.16 -2.77
C PHE A 60 -15.13 -17.94 -4.23
N GLY A 61 -14.16 -17.69 -5.11
CA GLY A 61 -14.44 -17.46 -6.52
C GLY A 61 -15.16 -18.64 -7.16
N THR A 62 -14.69 -19.88 -7.00
CA THR A 62 -15.35 -21.04 -7.62
C THR A 62 -16.67 -21.43 -6.94
N THR A 63 -16.73 -21.35 -5.61
CA THR A 63 -17.92 -21.73 -4.84
C THR A 63 -19.09 -20.79 -5.15
N PHE A 64 -18.87 -19.48 -5.06
CA PHE A 64 -19.93 -18.50 -5.32
C PHE A 64 -20.29 -18.38 -6.81
N SER A 65 -19.33 -18.63 -7.73
CA SER A 65 -19.65 -18.74 -9.16
C SER A 65 -20.59 -19.91 -9.46
N LYS A 66 -20.43 -21.05 -8.78
CA LYS A 66 -21.32 -22.21 -8.96
C LYS A 66 -22.70 -21.99 -8.35
N LEU A 67 -22.76 -21.29 -7.22
CA LEU A 67 -24.00 -21.05 -6.49
C LEU A 67 -24.93 -20.03 -7.18
N HIS A 68 -24.45 -19.20 -8.11
CA HIS A 68 -25.22 -18.10 -8.75
C HIS A 68 -25.94 -17.17 -7.75
N VAL A 69 -25.50 -17.14 -6.49
CA VAL A 69 -26.18 -16.41 -5.39
C VAL A 69 -26.03 -14.89 -5.54
N ILE A 70 -24.96 -14.43 -6.19
CA ILE A 70 -24.67 -13.00 -6.35
C ILE A 70 -24.82 -12.65 -7.83
N HIS A 71 -25.84 -11.83 -8.15
CA HIS A 71 -26.04 -11.30 -9.49
C HIS A 71 -24.97 -10.23 -9.78
N THR A 72 -23.82 -10.63 -10.32
CA THR A 72 -22.76 -9.73 -10.79
C THR A 72 -22.99 -9.20 -12.21
N GLY A 73 -24.23 -9.25 -12.71
CA GLY A 73 -24.57 -8.87 -14.07
C GLY A 73 -24.04 -9.86 -15.12
N SER A 74 -23.35 -9.37 -16.15
CA SER A 74 -22.83 -10.16 -17.28
C SER A 74 -21.43 -10.76 -17.05
N VAL A 75 -20.87 -10.61 -15.85
CA VAL A 75 -19.48 -10.95 -15.54
C VAL A 75 -19.45 -12.07 -14.50
N SER A 76 -18.60 -13.08 -14.71
CA SER A 76 -18.36 -14.16 -13.75
C SER A 76 -17.94 -13.57 -12.39
N TYR A 77 -18.47 -14.11 -11.29
CA TYR A 77 -18.10 -13.69 -9.94
C TYR A 77 -16.59 -13.73 -9.70
N LEU A 78 -15.88 -14.66 -10.34
CA LEU A 78 -14.42 -14.73 -10.32
C LEU A 78 -13.72 -13.49 -10.89
N ALA A 79 -14.24 -12.93 -11.99
CA ALA A 79 -13.74 -11.69 -12.58
C ALA A 79 -14.06 -10.50 -11.69
N PHE A 80 -15.24 -10.46 -11.05
CA PHE A 80 -15.62 -9.42 -10.10
C PHE A 80 -14.76 -9.43 -8.82
N LEU A 81 -14.40 -10.63 -8.34
CA LEU A 81 -13.65 -10.85 -7.11
C LEU A 81 -12.16 -10.54 -7.28
N ALA A 82 -11.55 -10.82 -8.43
CA ALA A 82 -10.11 -10.66 -8.66
C ALA A 82 -9.56 -9.25 -8.32
N PRO A 83 -10.15 -8.13 -8.79
CA PRO A 83 -9.73 -6.78 -8.38
C PRO A 83 -9.85 -6.53 -6.86
N GLY A 84 -10.89 -7.10 -6.24
CA GLY A 84 -11.12 -7.02 -4.80
C GLY A 84 -10.01 -7.70 -4.00
N ILE A 85 -9.62 -8.90 -4.41
CA ILE A 85 -8.54 -9.67 -3.78
C ILE A 85 -7.17 -9.00 -3.98
N ILE A 86 -6.95 -8.37 -5.14
CA ILE A 86 -5.73 -7.58 -5.38
C ILE A 86 -5.63 -6.42 -4.36
N ALA A 87 -6.68 -5.60 -4.24
CA ALA A 87 -6.70 -4.49 -3.28
C ALA A 87 -6.59 -4.97 -1.83
N GLN A 88 -7.29 -6.06 -1.49
CA GLN A 88 -7.19 -6.70 -0.17
C GLN A 88 -5.75 -7.16 0.14
N SER A 89 -5.06 -7.74 -0.83
CA SER A 89 -3.68 -8.19 -0.67
C SER A 89 -2.74 -7.01 -0.42
N ALA A 90 -2.96 -5.90 -1.13
CA ALA A 90 -2.22 -4.66 -0.95
C ALA A 90 -2.39 -4.11 0.48
N LEU A 91 -3.63 -4.07 0.97
CA LEU A 91 -3.96 -3.70 2.35
C LEU A 91 -3.22 -4.60 3.36
N PHE A 92 -3.32 -5.92 3.22
CA PHE A 92 -2.69 -6.87 4.13
C PHE A 92 -1.17 -6.74 4.18
N ILE A 93 -0.51 -6.58 3.03
CA ILE A 93 0.94 -6.34 2.95
C ILE A 93 1.30 -5.06 3.68
N SER A 94 0.51 -4.01 3.48
CA SER A 94 0.81 -2.66 3.95
C SER A 94 0.78 -2.53 5.48
N ILE A 95 -0.05 -3.31 6.17
CA ILE A 95 -0.12 -3.28 7.63
C ILE A 95 1.19 -3.73 8.28
N PHE A 96 1.92 -4.68 7.67
CA PHE A 96 3.19 -5.16 8.23
C PHE A 96 4.29 -4.09 8.21
N TYR A 97 4.19 -3.06 7.37
CA TYR A 97 5.18 -1.98 7.34
C TYR A 97 5.21 -1.14 8.62
N GLY A 98 4.08 -1.00 9.32
CA GLY A 98 4.08 -0.39 10.66
C GLY A 98 4.81 -1.24 11.69
N ILE A 99 4.75 -2.57 11.60
CA ILE A 99 5.53 -3.44 12.50
C ILE A 99 7.02 -3.31 12.17
N GLN A 100 7.34 -3.26 10.88
CA GLN A 100 8.71 -3.08 10.41
C GLN A 100 9.32 -1.76 10.88
N ILE A 101 8.54 -0.68 10.96
CA ILE A 101 9.07 0.61 11.47
C ILE A 101 9.34 0.57 12.98
N ILE A 102 8.54 -0.19 13.75
CA ILE A 102 8.82 -0.41 15.18
C ILE A 102 10.11 -1.24 15.34
N TRP A 103 10.31 -2.26 14.50
CA TRP A 103 11.56 -3.02 14.46
C TRP A 103 12.77 -2.15 14.16
N ASP A 104 12.69 -1.31 13.12
CA ASP A 104 13.77 -0.39 12.75
C ASP A 104 14.09 0.61 13.88
N ARG A 105 13.06 1.02 14.65
CA ARG A 105 13.23 1.83 15.85
C ARG A 105 13.98 1.06 16.95
N ASP A 106 13.51 -0.13 17.29
CA ASP A 106 14.08 -0.93 18.39
C ASP A 106 15.51 -1.40 18.08
N ALA A 107 15.83 -1.61 16.80
CA ALA A 107 17.19 -1.92 16.33
C ALA A 107 18.12 -0.68 16.31
N GLY A 108 17.63 0.50 16.67
CA GLY A 108 18.38 1.76 16.63
C GLY A 108 18.69 2.26 15.21
N ILE A 109 18.17 1.61 14.17
CA ILE A 109 18.33 2.02 12.77
C ILE A 109 17.68 3.39 12.57
N LEU A 110 16.49 3.60 13.14
CA LEU A 110 15.77 4.86 13.02
C LEU A 110 16.55 6.04 13.64
N ALA A 111 17.21 5.82 14.78
CA ALA A 111 18.05 6.82 15.43
C ALA A 111 19.25 7.18 14.54
N LYS A 112 19.94 6.19 13.95
CA LYS A 112 21.06 6.42 13.03
C LYS A 112 20.62 7.19 11.78
N LEU A 113 19.46 6.84 11.21
CA LEU A 113 18.92 7.50 10.02
C LEU A 113 18.52 8.96 10.30
N MET A 114 18.03 9.28 11.49
CA MET A 114 17.64 10.65 11.86
C MET A 114 18.82 11.59 12.11
N VAL A 115 20.02 11.04 12.37
CA VAL A 115 21.26 11.82 12.45
C VAL A 115 21.78 12.18 11.05
N THR A 116 21.38 11.44 10.01
CA THR A 116 21.69 11.81 8.63
C THR A 116 20.84 13.00 8.18
N PRO A 117 21.32 13.84 7.23
CA PRO A 117 20.54 14.96 6.70
C PRO A 117 19.31 14.54 5.88
N ALA A 118 18.96 13.25 5.83
CA ALA A 118 17.81 12.73 5.11
C ALA A 118 16.49 13.08 5.84
N PRO A 119 15.48 13.60 5.13
CA PRO A 119 14.21 13.92 5.77
C PRO A 119 13.46 12.63 6.14
N ALA A 120 12.76 12.62 7.27
CA ALA A 120 11.90 11.51 7.71
C ALA A 120 10.89 11.06 6.63
N SER A 121 10.45 12.00 5.77
CA SER A 121 9.57 11.72 4.63
C SER A 121 10.22 10.82 3.57
N ALA A 122 11.56 10.88 3.39
CA ALA A 122 12.24 10.00 2.44
C ALA A 122 12.20 8.54 2.89
N LEU A 123 12.36 8.28 4.19
CA LEU A 123 12.26 6.93 4.75
C LEU A 123 10.85 6.35 4.59
N ILE A 124 9.83 7.15 4.92
CA ILE A 124 8.43 6.72 4.84
C ILE A 124 8.01 6.51 3.39
N THR A 125 8.38 7.43 2.49
CA THR A 125 8.07 7.30 1.08
C THR A 125 8.77 6.08 0.48
N GLY A 126 10.02 5.80 0.87
CA GLY A 126 10.74 4.59 0.45
C GLY A 126 10.03 3.30 0.91
N LYS A 127 9.58 3.24 2.17
CA LYS A 127 8.81 2.11 2.70
C LYS A 127 7.42 1.99 2.05
N ALA A 128 6.73 3.09 1.83
CA ALA A 128 5.45 3.12 1.14
C ALA A 128 5.58 2.66 -0.32
N PHE A 129 6.64 3.08 -1.00
CA PHE A 129 6.98 2.60 -2.34
C PHE A 129 7.25 1.10 -2.35
N ALA A 130 8.04 0.62 -1.39
CA ALA A 130 8.30 -0.81 -1.23
C ALA A 130 7.00 -1.61 -1.01
N ALA A 131 6.04 -1.05 -0.24
CA ALA A 131 4.73 -1.65 -0.03
C ALA A 131 3.96 -1.75 -1.35
N GLY A 132 4.01 -0.69 -2.15
CA GLY A 132 3.47 -0.66 -3.51
C GLY A 132 4.09 -1.73 -4.40
N VAL A 133 5.41 -1.83 -4.46
CA VAL A 133 6.09 -2.85 -5.30
C VAL A 133 5.75 -4.27 -4.83
N ARG A 134 5.72 -4.54 -3.52
CA ARG A 134 5.23 -5.83 -2.99
C ARG A 134 3.82 -6.15 -3.46
N SER A 135 2.97 -5.14 -3.49
CA SER A 135 1.57 -5.28 -3.87
C SER A 135 1.42 -5.46 -5.40
N VAL A 136 2.32 -4.89 -6.20
CA VAL A 136 2.38 -5.15 -7.66
C VAL A 136 2.65 -6.63 -7.94
N ALA A 137 3.49 -7.30 -7.15
CA ALA A 137 3.67 -8.75 -7.29
C ALA A 137 2.33 -9.50 -7.10
N GLN A 138 1.47 -9.05 -6.19
CA GLN A 138 0.10 -9.57 -5.99
C GLN A 138 -0.78 -9.41 -7.23
N VAL A 139 -0.71 -8.26 -7.91
CA VAL A 139 -1.41 -8.05 -9.19
C VAL A 139 -1.01 -9.13 -10.19
N VAL A 140 0.30 -9.37 -10.37
CA VAL A 140 0.80 -10.36 -11.34
C VAL A 140 0.34 -11.77 -10.97
N GLY A 141 0.47 -12.17 -9.71
CA GLY A 141 0.08 -13.51 -9.27
C GLY A 141 -1.42 -13.77 -9.37
N VAL A 142 -2.27 -12.81 -8.96
CA VAL A 142 -3.73 -12.93 -9.09
C VAL A 142 -4.16 -12.94 -10.56
N MET A 143 -3.56 -12.10 -11.41
CA MET A 143 -3.83 -12.12 -12.86
C MET A 143 -3.42 -13.45 -13.50
N ALA A 144 -2.26 -14.00 -13.13
CA ALA A 144 -1.81 -15.30 -13.61
C ALA A 144 -2.78 -16.42 -13.21
N LEU A 145 -3.21 -16.43 -11.94
CA LEU A 145 -4.18 -17.40 -11.44
C LEU A 145 -5.53 -17.27 -12.15
N ALA A 146 -6.02 -16.04 -12.32
CA ALA A 146 -7.27 -15.79 -13.02
C ALA A 146 -7.21 -16.20 -14.50
N TYR A 147 -6.06 -16.03 -15.17
CA TYR A 147 -5.86 -16.53 -16.53
C TYR A 147 -5.86 -18.07 -16.61
N VAL A 148 -5.20 -18.74 -15.67
CA VAL A 148 -5.24 -20.22 -15.53
C VAL A 148 -6.67 -20.71 -15.33
N MET A 149 -7.47 -19.97 -14.56
CA MET A 149 -8.88 -20.25 -14.33
C MET A 149 -9.80 -19.83 -15.49
N ARG A 150 -9.25 -19.34 -16.61
CA ARG A 150 -9.97 -18.85 -17.80
C ARG A 150 -10.99 -17.74 -17.50
N VAL A 151 -10.65 -16.85 -16.58
CA VAL A 151 -11.46 -15.68 -16.22
C VAL A 151 -11.28 -14.59 -17.27
N GLY A 152 -12.38 -13.98 -17.72
CA GLY A 152 -12.38 -12.88 -18.68
C GLY A 152 -11.88 -11.56 -18.11
N LEU A 153 -10.59 -11.47 -17.79
CA LEU A 153 -9.91 -10.22 -17.43
C LEU A 153 -9.24 -9.60 -18.65
N THR A 154 -9.00 -8.29 -18.59
CA THR A 154 -8.28 -7.59 -19.66
C THR A 154 -6.85 -8.13 -19.83
N ILE A 155 -6.44 -8.31 -21.09
CA ILE A 155 -5.07 -8.65 -21.47
C ILE A 155 -4.29 -7.38 -21.87
N ASN A 156 -4.97 -6.22 -21.92
CA ASN A 156 -4.36 -4.99 -22.39
C ASN A 156 -3.23 -4.54 -21.43
N PRO A 157 -1.97 -4.48 -21.89
CA PRO A 157 -0.83 -4.14 -21.02
C PRO A 157 -0.95 -2.78 -20.36
N LEU A 158 -1.58 -1.81 -21.03
CA LEU A 158 -1.73 -0.44 -20.51
C LEU A 158 -2.71 -0.41 -19.34
N ARG A 159 -3.78 -1.20 -19.40
CA ARG A 159 -4.75 -1.33 -18.30
C ARG A 159 -4.14 -2.06 -17.10
N ILE A 160 -3.32 -3.07 -17.36
CA ILE A 160 -2.56 -3.78 -16.31
C ILE A 160 -1.57 -2.83 -15.64
N LEU A 161 -0.84 -2.02 -16.41
CA LEU A 161 0.07 -1.02 -15.86
C LEU A 161 -0.67 0.03 -15.01
N GLY A 162 -1.84 0.47 -15.47
CA GLY A 162 -2.73 1.33 -14.69
C GLY A 162 -3.14 0.67 -13.37
N ALA A 163 -3.50 -0.61 -13.39
CA ALA A 163 -3.89 -1.36 -12.19
C ALA A 163 -2.73 -1.48 -11.19
N MET A 164 -1.51 -1.70 -11.69
CA MET A 164 -0.30 -1.69 -10.87
C MET A 164 -0.10 -0.32 -10.19
N ALA A 165 -0.29 0.78 -10.92
CA ALA A 165 -0.16 2.13 -10.36
C ALA A 165 -1.21 2.42 -9.27
N ILE A 166 -2.47 2.00 -9.48
CA ILE A 166 -3.54 2.14 -8.49
C ILE A 166 -3.20 1.37 -7.21
N VAL A 167 -2.75 0.12 -7.34
CA VAL A 167 -2.34 -0.71 -6.20
C VAL A 167 -1.15 -0.11 -5.46
N MET A 168 -0.19 0.50 -6.19
CA MET A 168 0.92 1.20 -5.54
C MET A 168 0.44 2.38 -4.70
N LEU A 169 -0.55 3.15 -5.18
CA LEU A 169 -1.13 4.27 -4.43
C LEU A 169 -1.90 3.79 -3.20
N GLY A 170 -2.76 2.78 -3.35
CA GLY A 170 -3.51 2.17 -2.24
C GLY A 170 -2.58 1.60 -1.17
N ALA A 171 -1.61 0.78 -1.58
CA ALA A 171 -0.59 0.23 -0.68
C ALA A 171 0.23 1.32 0.02
N ALA A 172 0.62 2.39 -0.69
CA ALA A 172 1.35 3.50 -0.10
C ALA A 172 0.52 4.18 1.00
N PHE A 173 -0.78 4.42 0.77
CA PHE A 173 -1.69 4.97 1.76
C PHE A 173 -1.81 4.06 2.99
N PHE A 174 -2.13 2.77 2.80
CA PHE A 174 -2.29 1.84 3.92
C PHE A 174 -0.99 1.61 4.69
N ALA A 175 0.16 1.63 4.01
CA ALA A 175 1.46 1.49 4.65
C ALA A 175 1.75 2.73 5.52
N CYS A 176 1.43 3.92 5.01
CA CYS A 176 1.54 5.15 5.78
C CYS A 176 0.58 5.17 6.97
N LEU A 177 -0.66 4.70 6.83
CA LEU A 177 -1.60 4.55 7.94
C LEU A 177 -1.03 3.61 9.02
N SER A 178 -0.48 2.46 8.62
CA SER A 178 0.14 1.52 9.56
C SER A 178 1.36 2.11 10.26
N MET A 179 2.25 2.80 9.52
CA MET A 179 3.41 3.49 10.09
C MET A 179 3.00 4.65 11.03
N THR A 180 1.88 5.31 10.75
CA THR A 180 1.30 6.34 11.62
C THR A 180 0.84 5.73 12.94
N LEU A 181 0.11 4.61 12.89
CA LEU A 181 -0.32 3.86 14.08
C LEU A 181 0.87 3.34 14.88
N ALA A 182 1.91 2.87 14.21
CA ALA A 182 3.16 2.47 14.85
C ALA A 182 3.79 3.61 15.67
N GLY A 183 3.69 4.85 15.16
CA GLY A 183 4.06 6.09 15.85
C GLY A 183 3.35 6.31 17.18
N LEU A 184 2.06 5.98 17.23
CA LEU A 184 1.20 6.20 18.39
C LEU A 184 1.30 5.07 19.42
N VAL A 185 1.28 3.82 18.96
CA VAL A 185 1.13 2.63 19.81
C VAL A 185 2.46 2.19 20.42
N ARG A 186 3.59 2.44 19.74
CA ARG A 186 4.96 2.17 20.22
C ARG A 186 5.27 0.73 20.69
N SER A 187 4.36 -0.22 20.49
CA SER A 187 4.46 -1.64 20.87
C SER A 187 4.05 -2.53 19.70
N ARG A 188 4.84 -3.57 19.44
CA ARG A 188 4.67 -4.51 18.31
C ARG A 188 3.38 -5.30 18.46
N ASP A 189 3.15 -5.89 19.63
CA ASP A 189 1.99 -6.76 19.88
C ASP A 189 0.68 -5.97 19.80
N ARG A 190 0.67 -4.76 20.36
CA ARG A 190 -0.50 -3.87 20.27
C ARG A 190 -0.76 -3.44 18.82
N LEU A 191 0.28 -3.16 18.04
CA LEU A 191 0.11 -2.81 16.63
C LEU A 191 -0.43 -3.98 15.81
N MET A 192 0.00 -5.21 16.07
CA MET A 192 -0.57 -6.40 15.43
C MET A 192 -2.07 -6.53 15.71
N GLY A 193 -2.47 -6.41 16.98
CA GLY A 193 -3.88 -6.48 17.38
C GLY A 193 -4.71 -5.36 16.75
N ILE A 194 -4.26 -4.10 16.87
CA ILE A 194 -4.96 -2.93 16.32
C ILE A 194 -5.01 -3.00 14.78
N GLY A 195 -3.91 -3.41 14.14
CA GLY A 195 -3.84 -3.59 12.70
C GLY A 195 -4.92 -4.55 12.22
N GLN A 196 -5.03 -5.73 12.82
CA GLN A 196 -6.08 -6.70 12.45
C GLN A 196 -7.48 -6.19 12.78
N ALA A 197 -7.67 -5.55 13.93
CA ALA A 197 -8.95 -4.99 14.35
C ALA A 197 -9.47 -3.88 13.41
N ILE A 198 -8.59 -3.14 12.73
CA ILE A 198 -8.97 -2.13 11.72
C ILE A 198 -9.16 -2.79 10.35
N THR A 199 -8.28 -3.72 10.01
CA THR A 199 -8.21 -4.27 8.65
C THR A 199 -9.39 -5.14 8.30
N MET A 200 -9.85 -5.98 9.24
CA MET A 200 -11.00 -6.84 9.03
C MET A 200 -12.28 -6.01 8.73
N PRO A 201 -12.68 -5.04 9.58
CA PRO A 201 -13.81 -4.16 9.27
C PRO A 201 -13.62 -3.39 7.96
N LEU A 202 -12.42 -2.89 7.68
CA LEU A 202 -12.16 -2.12 6.46
C LEU A 202 -12.30 -3.00 5.20
N PHE A 203 -11.89 -4.26 5.28
CA PHE A 203 -12.08 -5.23 4.21
C PHE A 203 -13.56 -5.56 3.99
N PHE A 204 -14.31 -5.90 5.04
CA PHE A 204 -15.73 -6.23 4.91
C PHE A 204 -16.61 -5.03 4.59
N ALA A 205 -16.24 -3.82 5.02
CA ALA A 205 -16.94 -2.59 4.63
C ALA A 205 -16.63 -2.15 3.19
N SER A 206 -15.66 -2.79 2.54
CA SER A 206 -15.36 -2.52 1.13
C SER A 206 -16.30 -3.30 0.20
N ASN A 207 -16.32 -2.88 -1.06
CA ASN A 207 -17.06 -3.57 -2.11
C ASN A 207 -16.23 -4.66 -2.79
N ALA A 208 -15.15 -5.14 -2.17
CA ALA A 208 -14.27 -6.17 -2.73
C ALA A 208 -14.99 -7.51 -2.94
N LEU A 209 -15.80 -7.94 -1.96
CA LEU A 209 -16.46 -9.25 -1.96
C LEU A 209 -17.84 -9.23 -2.62
N TYR A 210 -18.60 -8.15 -2.47
CA TYR A 210 -19.98 -8.07 -2.93
C TYR A 210 -20.30 -6.70 -3.54
N PRO A 211 -21.27 -6.64 -4.47
CA PRO A 211 -21.76 -5.39 -5.03
C PRO A 211 -22.30 -4.45 -3.94
N VAL A 212 -22.23 -3.14 -4.19
CA VAL A 212 -22.74 -2.13 -3.24
C VAL A 212 -24.28 -2.21 -3.11
N ASP A 213 -24.94 -2.75 -4.13
CA ASP A 213 -26.41 -2.85 -4.19
C ASP A 213 -26.99 -3.78 -3.12
N VAL A 214 -26.24 -4.83 -2.75
CA VAL A 214 -26.66 -5.81 -1.73
C VAL A 214 -26.27 -5.39 -0.30
N MET A 215 -25.53 -4.28 -0.15
CA MET A 215 -25.10 -3.81 1.16
C MET A 215 -26.26 -3.12 1.92
N PRO A 216 -26.42 -3.39 3.23
CA PRO A 216 -27.34 -2.63 4.08
C PRO A 216 -26.91 -1.16 4.17
N SER A 217 -27.87 -0.27 4.44
CA SER A 217 -27.66 1.20 4.39
C SER A 217 -26.50 1.69 5.26
N TRP A 218 -26.32 1.14 6.46
CA TRP A 218 -25.21 1.47 7.36
C TRP A 218 -23.84 1.09 6.77
N LEU A 219 -23.75 -0.07 6.11
CA LEU A 219 -22.52 -0.55 5.49
C LEU A 219 -22.21 0.25 4.22
N ARG A 220 -23.25 0.64 3.48
CA ARG A 220 -23.13 1.54 2.33
C ARG A 220 -22.54 2.90 2.73
N ALA A 221 -22.94 3.45 3.87
CA ALA A 221 -22.35 4.69 4.38
C ALA A 221 -20.84 4.52 4.65
N LEU A 222 -20.44 3.42 5.31
CA LEU A 222 -19.02 3.13 5.55
C LEU A 222 -18.24 2.91 4.25
N ASN A 223 -18.86 2.28 3.26
CA ASN A 223 -18.26 2.02 1.96
C ASN A 223 -17.83 3.32 1.25
N THR A 224 -18.64 4.39 1.36
CA THR A 224 -18.36 5.69 0.70
C THR A 224 -17.14 6.41 1.26
N VAL A 225 -16.75 6.15 2.50
CA VAL A 225 -15.59 6.78 3.14
C VAL A 225 -14.34 5.90 3.02
N ASN A 226 -14.53 4.61 2.74
CA ASN A 226 -13.46 3.62 2.77
C ASN A 226 -12.51 3.76 1.54
N PRO A 227 -11.23 4.09 1.74
CA PRO A 227 -10.25 4.20 0.65
C PRO A 227 -10.07 2.89 -0.15
N LEU A 228 -10.30 1.73 0.48
CA LEU A 228 -10.23 0.44 -0.20
C LEU A 228 -11.33 0.31 -1.27
N SER A 229 -12.52 0.89 -1.04
CA SER A 229 -13.60 0.87 -2.03
C SER A 229 -13.22 1.62 -3.30
N TYR A 230 -12.55 2.76 -3.17
CA TYR A 230 -12.06 3.55 -4.30
C TYR A 230 -10.97 2.79 -5.07
N GLU A 231 -10.07 2.09 -4.37
CA GLU A 231 -9.07 1.22 -4.98
C GLU A 231 -9.71 0.09 -5.79
N VAL A 232 -10.70 -0.61 -5.21
CA VAL A 232 -11.42 -1.69 -5.88
C VAL A 232 -12.18 -1.19 -7.10
N ASN A 233 -12.84 -0.02 -7.02
CA ASN A 233 -13.55 0.59 -8.15
C ASN A 233 -12.60 0.91 -9.31
N ALA A 234 -11.48 1.59 -9.02
CA ALA A 234 -10.48 1.90 -10.03
C ALA A 234 -9.89 0.63 -10.68
N LEU A 235 -9.63 -0.42 -9.88
CA LEU A 235 -9.15 -1.69 -10.40
C LEU A 235 -10.19 -2.41 -11.24
N ARG A 236 -11.48 -2.37 -10.88
CA ARG A 236 -12.56 -2.93 -11.70
C ARG A 236 -12.72 -2.19 -13.02
N ALA A 237 -12.57 -0.86 -13.01
CA ALA A 237 -12.64 -0.07 -14.23
C ALA A 237 -11.54 -0.47 -15.22
N LEU A 238 -10.34 -0.70 -14.70
CA LEU A 238 -9.18 -1.08 -15.50
C LEU A 238 -9.23 -2.56 -15.94
N LEU A 239 -9.50 -3.49 -15.01
CA LEU A 239 -9.35 -4.92 -15.26
C LEU A 239 -10.58 -5.58 -15.92
N ILE A 240 -11.78 -5.08 -15.62
CA ILE A 240 -13.05 -5.63 -16.12
C ILE A 240 -13.70 -4.68 -17.14
N GLY A 241 -13.33 -3.39 -17.15
CA GLY A 241 -13.93 -2.41 -18.06
C GLY A 241 -15.22 -1.77 -17.54
N THR A 242 -15.42 -1.75 -16.22
CA THR A 242 -16.52 -0.98 -15.60
C THR A 242 -16.30 0.54 -15.75
N PRO A 243 -17.35 1.39 -15.57
CA PRO A 243 -17.22 2.83 -15.73
C PRO A 243 -16.11 3.40 -14.84
N PHE A 244 -15.16 4.09 -15.46
CA PHE A 244 -14.05 4.72 -14.76
C PHE A 244 -14.49 6.06 -14.16
N ASN A 245 -14.28 6.24 -12.84
CA ASN A 245 -14.52 7.50 -12.16
C ASN A 245 -13.19 8.17 -11.80
N PRO A 246 -12.88 9.38 -12.32
CA PRO A 246 -11.67 10.11 -11.96
C PRO A 246 -11.54 10.41 -10.47
N LEU A 247 -12.67 10.50 -9.75
CA LEU A 247 -12.68 10.74 -8.31
C LEU A 247 -11.96 9.63 -7.53
N ASP A 248 -11.99 8.39 -8.02
CA ASP A 248 -11.31 7.27 -7.35
C ASP A 248 -9.79 7.51 -7.28
N ILE A 249 -9.20 8.01 -8.37
CA ILE A 249 -7.77 8.35 -8.40
C ILE A 249 -7.48 9.56 -7.54
N VAL A 250 -8.30 10.61 -7.60
CA VAL A 250 -8.10 11.83 -6.81
C VAL A 250 -8.12 11.51 -5.32
N VAL A 251 -9.09 10.70 -4.87
CA VAL A 251 -9.20 10.27 -3.47
C VAL A 251 -7.98 9.45 -3.07
N LEU A 252 -7.52 8.50 -3.90
CA LEU A 252 -6.34 7.68 -3.60
C LEU A 252 -5.05 8.50 -3.52
N VAL A 253 -4.84 9.42 -4.46
CA VAL A 253 -3.67 10.31 -4.46
C VAL A 253 -3.70 11.23 -3.24
N ALA A 254 -4.85 11.84 -2.95
CA ALA A 254 -5.01 12.69 -1.77
C ALA A 254 -4.77 11.89 -0.49
N ALA A 255 -5.34 10.69 -0.38
CA ALA A 255 -5.15 9.81 0.76
C ALA A 255 -3.67 9.45 0.93
N ALA A 256 -2.98 9.04 -0.14
CA ALA A 256 -1.56 8.72 -0.10
C ALA A 256 -0.70 9.91 0.35
N LEU A 257 -0.94 11.11 -0.18
CA LEU A 257 -0.22 12.33 0.22
C LEU A 257 -0.46 12.69 1.69
N ILE A 258 -1.72 12.63 2.14
CA ILE A 258 -2.09 12.86 3.55
C ILE A 258 -1.42 11.82 4.44
N GLY A 259 -1.43 10.54 4.04
CA GLY A 259 -0.78 9.45 4.76
C GLY A 259 0.72 9.67 4.89
N ILE A 260 1.41 10.03 3.81
CA ILE A 260 2.86 10.33 3.86
C ILE A 260 3.12 11.51 4.79
N ALA A 261 2.30 12.56 4.75
CA ALA A 261 2.46 13.73 5.61
C ALA A 261 2.24 13.41 7.10
N THR A 262 1.17 12.69 7.45
CA THR A 262 0.87 12.32 8.83
C THR A 262 1.90 11.35 9.41
N ALA A 263 2.28 10.32 8.64
CA ALA A 263 3.32 9.40 9.04
C ALA A 263 4.66 10.13 9.24
N SER A 264 5.00 11.09 8.37
CA SER A 264 6.26 11.86 8.45
C SER A 264 6.35 12.74 9.68
N THR A 265 5.22 13.33 10.10
CA THR A 265 5.19 14.19 11.30
C THR A 265 5.24 13.36 12.58
N LEU A 266 4.54 12.22 12.63
CA LEU A 266 4.54 11.32 13.78
C LEU A 266 5.85 10.53 13.94
N LEU A 267 6.52 10.20 12.84
CA LEU A 267 7.84 9.57 12.90
C LEU A 267 8.88 10.46 13.57
N ARG A 268 8.79 11.80 13.41
CA ARG A 268 9.66 12.73 14.15
C ARG A 268 9.43 12.65 15.66
N ARG A 269 8.19 12.42 16.09
CA ARG A 269 7.83 12.22 17.52
C ARG A 269 8.27 10.88 18.08
N LEU A 270 8.65 9.91 17.24
CA LEU A 270 9.13 8.60 17.70
C LEU A 270 10.60 8.61 18.14
N VAL A 271 11.35 9.63 17.73
CA VAL A 271 12.81 9.72 17.91
C VAL A 271 13.17 10.81 18.91
N SER A 272 12.27 11.76 19.16
CA SER A 272 12.28 12.67 20.32
C SER A 272 11.83 11.97 21.58
#